data_AF-A0A7S2FKT8-F1
#
_entry.id   AF-A0A7S2FKT8-F1
#
_cell.length_a   1.000
_cell.length_b   1.000
_cell.length_c   1.000
_cell.angle_alpha   90.00
_cell.angle_beta   90.00
_cell.angle_gamma   90.00
#
_symmetry.space_group_name_H-M   'P 1'
#
loop_
_entity.id
_entity.type
_entity.pdbx_description
1 polymer ?
#
loop_
_entity_poly.entity_id
_entity_poly.type
_entity_poly.pdbx_seq_one_letter_code
_entity_poly.pdbx_strand_id
1 'polypeptide(L)'
;MYRSKCFPLLSLSQRKKWNLGFSRCAVAFYDHTGRWPTFWIDKFCLRSDEAASDGLKCMCMYIRACDRMLVICGPTYPTRLWCAWEIFTVFAFQSESEVLKRIELVLLDEVYHSEGWNSEALTALEMFSVTAAKCYDPNDREIMTGIIDSLGRCEFDSMVQKMARCMKRTMCDGRRRHGSGLLGRIRSVDEEEFDSVVDEEEFD
;
A
#
# COMPACT_ATOMS: atom_id res chain seq x y z
N MET A 1 -16.88 11.73 -6.41
CA MET A 1 -17.29 11.41 -7.79
C MET A 1 -17.16 9.92 -8.22
N TYR A 2 -16.88 8.94 -7.35
CA TYR A 2 -16.73 7.50 -7.75
C TYR A 2 -17.57 6.48 -6.96
N ARG A 3 -18.50 6.90 -6.10
CA ARG A 3 -19.05 6.00 -5.06
C ARG A 3 -20.30 5.22 -5.43
N SER A 4 -21.21 5.72 -6.26
CA SER A 4 -22.59 5.19 -6.27
C SER A 4 -22.92 4.15 -7.36
N LYS A 5 -22.11 3.99 -8.43
CA LYS A 5 -22.47 3.10 -9.55
C LYS A 5 -21.67 1.79 -9.67
N CYS A 6 -20.55 1.63 -8.97
CA CYS A 6 -19.71 0.41 -9.09
C CYS A 6 -19.77 -0.53 -7.87
N PHE A 7 -20.39 -0.10 -6.76
CA PHE A 7 -20.40 -0.83 -5.49
C PHE A 7 -21.05 -2.24 -5.53
N PRO A 8 -22.13 -2.49 -6.29
CA PRO A 8 -22.78 -3.81 -6.29
C PRO A 8 -21.93 -4.94 -6.88
N LEU A 9 -20.92 -4.63 -7.70
CA LEU A 9 -20.15 -5.62 -8.47
C LEU A 9 -18.79 -5.98 -7.86
N LEU A 10 -18.40 -5.34 -6.75
CA LEU A 10 -17.12 -5.61 -6.09
C LEU A 10 -17.22 -6.84 -5.18
N SER A 11 -16.23 -7.74 -5.27
CA SER A 11 -16.08 -8.85 -4.33
C SER A 11 -15.83 -8.35 -2.90
N LEU A 12 -16.11 -9.19 -1.89
CA LEU A 12 -15.88 -8.83 -0.48
C LEU A 12 -14.43 -8.35 -0.22
N SER A 13 -13.44 -8.98 -0.87
CA SER A 13 -12.03 -8.57 -0.77
C SER A 13 -11.78 -7.17 -1.36
N GLN A 14 -12.41 -6.84 -2.49
CA GLN A 14 -12.30 -5.53 -3.11
C GLN A 14 -12.98 -4.44 -2.27
N ARG A 15 -14.15 -4.75 -1.68
CA ARG A 15 -14.84 -3.82 -0.77
C ARG A 15 -14.01 -3.51 0.47
N LYS A 16 -13.38 -4.53 1.08
CA LYS A 16 -12.46 -4.32 2.22
C LYS A 16 -11.30 -3.40 1.86
N LYS A 17 -10.65 -3.61 0.71
CA LYS A 17 -9.57 -2.74 0.21
C LYS A 17 -10.06 -1.29 0.02
N TRP A 18 -11.25 -1.13 -0.54
CA TRP A 18 -11.84 0.18 -0.77
C TRP A 18 -12.14 0.91 0.54
N ASN A 19 -12.88 0.26 1.44
CA ASN A 19 -13.33 0.87 2.70
C ASN A 19 -12.16 1.10 3.66
N LEU A 20 -11.38 0.05 3.94
CA LEU A 20 -10.31 0.12 4.94
C LEU A 20 -9.07 0.87 4.45
N GLY A 21 -8.80 0.81 3.14
CA GLY A 21 -7.63 1.46 2.54
C GLY A 21 -7.97 2.84 1.99
N PHE A 22 -8.63 2.86 0.83
CA PHE A 22 -8.84 4.10 0.06
C PHE A 22 -9.68 5.13 0.80
N SER A 23 -10.87 4.72 1.28
CA SER A 23 -11.82 5.64 1.90
C SER A 23 -11.27 6.27 3.18
N ARG A 24 -10.71 5.46 4.10
CA ARG A 24 -10.11 5.97 5.34
C ARG A 24 -8.92 6.90 5.07
N CYS A 25 -8.03 6.52 4.14
CA CYS A 25 -6.92 7.37 3.74
C CYS A 25 -7.42 8.70 3.14
N ALA A 26 -8.49 8.66 2.35
CA ALA A 26 -9.06 9.85 1.71
C ALA A 26 -9.67 10.83 2.71
N VAL A 27 -10.47 10.32 3.67
CA VAL A 27 -11.06 11.14 4.74
C VAL A 27 -9.97 11.76 5.60
N ALA A 28 -9.01 10.96 6.08
CA ALA A 28 -7.92 11.46 6.92
C ALA A 28 -7.09 12.54 6.21
N PHE A 29 -6.87 12.39 4.89
CA PHE A 29 -6.18 13.38 4.06
C PHE A 29 -7.01 14.67 3.91
N TYR A 30 -8.32 14.56 3.69
CA TYR A 30 -9.22 15.70 3.61
C TYR A 30 -9.19 16.51 4.91
N ASP A 31 -9.31 15.85 6.05
CA ASP A 31 -9.28 16.51 7.37
C ASP A 31 -8.00 17.32 7.61
N HIS A 32 -6.86 16.87 7.06
CA HIS A 32 -5.58 17.55 7.24
C HIS A 32 -5.31 18.65 6.21
N THR A 33 -5.90 18.56 5.02
CA THR A 33 -5.51 19.40 3.87
C THR A 33 -6.64 20.26 3.32
N GLY A 34 -7.88 20.03 3.74
CA GLY A 34 -9.07 20.70 3.22
C GLY A 34 -9.40 20.33 1.77
N ARG A 35 -8.81 19.27 1.22
CA ARG A 35 -9.08 18.80 -0.15
C ARG A 35 -8.98 17.28 -0.25
N TRP A 36 -9.65 16.71 -1.24
CA TRP A 36 -9.54 15.27 -1.52
C TRP A 36 -8.15 14.92 -2.12
N PRO A 37 -7.60 13.73 -1.82
CA PRO A 37 -6.35 13.30 -2.43
C PRO A 37 -6.57 12.93 -3.91
N THR A 38 -5.50 13.05 -4.69
CA THR A 38 -5.44 12.48 -6.04
C THR A 38 -4.73 11.13 -5.95
N PHE A 39 -5.41 10.06 -6.35
CA PHE A 39 -4.82 8.73 -6.36
C PHE A 39 -4.26 8.41 -7.74
N TRP A 40 -3.01 7.93 -7.76
CA TRP A 40 -2.46 7.18 -8.88
C TRP A 40 -2.62 5.69 -8.59
N ILE A 41 -3.24 4.95 -9.50
CA ILE A 41 -3.52 3.52 -9.34
C ILE A 41 -3.06 2.81 -10.60
N ASP A 42 -2.10 1.88 -10.45
CA ASP A 42 -1.47 1.13 -11.54
C ASP A 42 -2.48 0.67 -12.60
N LYS A 43 -3.56 0.01 -12.18
CA LYS A 43 -4.55 -0.64 -13.03
C LYS A 43 -5.33 0.36 -13.89
N PHE A 44 -5.42 1.61 -13.47
CA PHE A 44 -6.14 2.65 -14.20
C PHE A 44 -5.17 3.59 -14.95
N CYS A 45 -3.92 3.69 -14.50
CA CYS A 45 -2.95 4.62 -15.04
C CYS A 45 -1.95 3.97 -16.01
N LEU A 46 -1.73 2.66 -15.92
CA LEU A 46 -0.96 1.87 -16.87
C LEU A 46 -1.94 1.17 -17.80
N ARG A 47 -1.91 1.53 -19.08
CA ARG A 47 -2.82 0.93 -20.06
C ARG A 47 -2.33 -0.47 -20.43
N SER A 48 -3.24 -1.44 -20.43
CA SER A 48 -2.93 -2.83 -20.74
C SER A 48 -2.60 -3.10 -22.21
N ASP A 49 -2.68 -2.10 -23.09
CA ASP A 49 -2.34 -2.17 -24.52
C ASP A 49 -0.92 -1.71 -24.84
N GLU A 50 -0.20 -1.13 -23.87
CA GLU A 50 1.22 -0.81 -23.99
C GLU A 50 2.05 -2.06 -23.68
N ALA A 51 3.18 -2.24 -24.39
CA ALA A 51 4.10 -3.32 -24.08
C ALA A 51 4.49 -3.21 -22.60
N ALA A 52 4.24 -4.27 -21.83
CA ALA A 52 4.37 -4.26 -20.38
C ALA A 52 5.75 -3.79 -19.86
N SER A 53 6.78 -3.85 -20.73
CA SER A 53 8.10 -3.24 -20.53
C SER A 53 8.08 -1.73 -20.27
N ASP A 54 7.16 -0.97 -20.88
CA ASP A 54 7.19 0.50 -20.80
C ASP A 54 6.59 1.01 -19.49
N GLY A 55 5.52 0.37 -19.02
CA GLY A 55 5.00 0.60 -17.66
C GLY A 55 6.05 0.31 -16.59
N LEU A 56 6.82 -0.78 -16.75
CA LEU A 56 7.89 -1.12 -15.81
C LEU A 56 9.04 -0.09 -15.80
N LYS A 57 9.46 0.41 -16.97
CA LYS A 57 10.51 1.44 -17.10
C LYS A 57 10.12 2.75 -16.40
N CYS A 58 8.84 3.13 -16.52
CA CYS A 58 8.33 4.38 -15.95
C CYS A 58 7.86 4.25 -14.50
N MET A 59 7.75 3.03 -13.96
CA MET A 59 7.24 2.77 -12.61
C MET A 59 7.98 3.58 -11.54
N CYS A 60 9.32 3.63 -11.61
CA CYS A 60 10.12 4.42 -10.68
C CYS A 60 9.79 5.91 -10.73
N MET A 61 9.50 6.45 -11.92
CA MET A 61 9.11 7.85 -12.08
C MET A 61 7.73 8.12 -11.50
N TYR A 62 6.75 7.25 -11.76
CA TYR A 62 5.39 7.38 -11.22
C TYR A 62 5.37 7.32 -9.69
N ILE A 63 6.05 6.33 -9.11
CA ILE A 63 6.19 6.20 -7.67
C ILE A 63 6.88 7.44 -7.08
N ARG A 64 7.92 7.95 -7.74
CA ARG A 64 8.66 9.10 -7.24
C ARG A 64 7.85 10.40 -7.29
N ALA A 65 6.95 10.54 -8.27
CA ALA A 65 6.07 11.69 -8.45
C ALA A 65 4.92 11.76 -7.42
N CYS A 66 4.54 10.64 -6.80
CA CYS A 66 3.50 10.62 -5.77
C CYS A 66 4.01 11.16 -4.44
N ASP A 67 3.33 12.08 -3.76
CA ASP A 67 3.79 12.58 -2.44
C ASP A 67 3.92 11.46 -1.39
N ARG A 68 2.95 10.54 -1.39
CA ARG A 68 2.84 9.39 -0.49
C ARG A 68 2.46 8.14 -1.25
N MET A 69 2.74 6.97 -0.67
CA MET A 69 2.37 5.67 -1.19
C MET A 69 1.45 4.96 -0.19
N LEU A 70 0.23 4.61 -0.62
CA LEU A 70 -0.70 3.82 0.17
C LEU A 70 -0.46 2.32 -0.09
N VAL A 71 0.06 1.61 0.91
CA VAL A 71 0.29 0.17 0.85
C VAL A 71 -0.85 -0.55 1.55
N ILE A 72 -1.76 -1.13 0.78
CA ILE A 72 -2.84 -1.97 1.31
C ILE A 72 -2.37 -3.42 1.33
N CYS A 73 -1.80 -3.82 2.46
CA CYS A 73 -1.16 -5.11 2.65
C CYS A 73 -2.17 -6.13 3.20
N GLY A 74 -2.43 -7.20 2.45
CA GLY A 74 -3.23 -8.33 2.90
C GLY A 74 -2.51 -9.65 2.59
N PRO A 75 -3.11 -10.81 2.86
CA PRO A 75 -2.38 -12.10 2.84
C PRO A 75 -1.71 -12.44 1.49
N THR A 76 -2.25 -11.92 0.38
CA THR A 76 -1.67 -12.14 -0.97
C THR A 76 -0.62 -11.11 -1.36
N TYR A 77 -0.52 -9.97 -0.65
CA TYR A 77 0.39 -8.88 -1.00
C TYR A 77 1.87 -9.33 -1.01
N PRO A 78 2.39 -10.03 0.01
CA PRO A 78 3.79 -10.48 0.02
C PRO A 78 4.11 -11.52 -1.06
N THR A 79 3.08 -12.14 -1.65
CA THR A 79 3.27 -13.15 -2.70
C THR A 79 3.34 -12.55 -4.11
N ARG A 80 3.15 -11.24 -4.28
CA ARG A 80 3.10 -10.59 -5.60
C ARG A 80 4.40 -9.83 -5.86
N LEU A 81 5.11 -10.20 -6.93
CA LEU A 81 6.39 -9.60 -7.30
C LEU A 81 6.28 -8.10 -7.57
N TRP A 82 5.22 -7.67 -8.26
CA TRP A 82 4.91 -6.26 -8.50
C TRP A 82 4.80 -5.44 -7.21
N CYS A 83 4.09 -5.95 -6.21
CA CYS A 83 3.94 -5.28 -4.92
C CYS A 83 5.28 -5.10 -4.20
N ALA A 84 6.12 -6.14 -4.20
CA ALA A 84 7.46 -6.06 -3.61
C ALA A 84 8.38 -5.08 -4.38
N TRP A 85 8.25 -5.03 -5.70
CA TRP A 85 8.99 -4.12 -6.56
C TRP A 85 8.64 -2.65 -6.32
N GLU A 86 7.37 -2.31 -6.11
CA GLU A 86 6.94 -0.96 -5.79
C GLU A 86 7.56 -0.47 -4.46
N ILE A 87 7.54 -1.33 -3.44
CA ILE A 87 8.19 -1.07 -2.15
C ILE A 87 9.69 -0.88 -2.32
N PHE A 88 10.33 -1.82 -3.02
CA PHE A 88 11.77 -1.77 -3.29
C PHE A 88 12.13 -0.43 -3.95
N THR A 89 11.34 0.00 -4.92
CA THR A 89 11.54 1.25 -5.65
C THR A 89 11.51 2.46 -4.72
N VAL A 90 10.56 2.54 -3.78
CA VAL A 90 10.54 3.66 -2.82
C VAL A 90 11.81 3.67 -1.95
N PHE A 91 12.26 2.50 -1.49
CA PHE A 91 13.45 2.38 -0.63
C PHE A 91 14.77 2.62 -1.37
N ALA A 92 14.87 2.20 -2.63
CA ALA A 92 16.10 2.30 -3.41
C ALA A 92 16.56 3.76 -3.61
N PHE A 93 15.63 4.72 -3.58
CA PHE A 93 15.90 6.12 -3.89
C PHE A 93 15.87 7.06 -2.67
N GLN A 94 15.62 6.55 -1.46
CA GLN A 94 15.37 7.40 -0.29
C GLN A 94 15.94 6.80 0.99
N SER A 95 16.25 7.65 1.96
CA SER A 95 16.65 7.18 3.28
C SER A 95 15.46 6.55 4.02
N GLU A 96 15.74 5.61 4.92
CA GLU A 96 14.69 4.91 5.70
C GLU A 96 13.71 5.87 6.41
N SER A 97 14.23 6.98 6.95
CA SER A 97 13.41 7.97 7.65
C SER A 97 12.50 8.78 6.71
N GLU A 98 12.88 8.98 5.46
CA GLU A 98 12.04 9.61 4.43
C GLU A 98 10.98 8.65 3.94
N VAL A 99 11.34 7.38 3.72
CA VAL A 99 10.40 6.37 3.26
C VAL A 99 9.27 6.17 4.27
N LEU A 100 9.60 6.06 5.57
CA LEU A 100 8.60 5.90 6.62
C LEU A 100 7.62 7.08 6.73
N LYS A 101 7.98 8.26 6.24
CA LYS A 101 7.08 9.43 6.17
C LYS A 101 6.18 9.41 4.93
N ARG A 102 6.58 8.69 3.87
CA ARG A 102 5.82 8.62 2.61
C ARG A 102 4.89 7.43 2.56
N ILE A 103 5.21 6.31 3.22
CA ILE A 103 4.37 5.12 3.14
C ILE A 103 3.29 5.13 4.21
N GLU A 104 2.04 5.04 3.77
CA GLU A 104 0.87 4.76 4.59
C GLU A 104 0.53 3.28 4.48
N LEU A 105 0.79 2.50 5.53
CA LEU A 105 0.50 1.06 5.55
C LEU A 105 -0.88 0.79 6.15
N VAL A 106 -1.73 0.09 5.40
CA VAL A 106 -3.03 -0.42 5.85
C VAL A 106 -3.00 -1.94 5.77
N LEU A 107 -3.25 -2.62 6.89
CA LEU A 107 -3.26 -4.08 6.93
C LEU A 107 -4.70 -4.58 6.92
N LEU A 108 -4.98 -5.56 6.06
CA LEU A 108 -6.34 -6.10 5.84
C LEU A 108 -6.66 -7.31 6.73
N ASP A 109 -5.65 -7.87 7.36
CA ASP A 109 -5.70 -9.08 8.18
C ASP A 109 -5.28 -8.80 9.62
N GLU A 110 -5.44 -7.57 10.09
CA GLU A 110 -5.14 -7.22 11.48
C GLU A 110 -6.06 -8.02 12.42
N VAL A 111 -5.47 -8.85 13.27
CA VAL A 111 -6.18 -9.56 14.33
C VAL A 111 -5.63 -9.10 15.68
N TYR A 112 -6.53 -8.70 16.58
CA TYR A 112 -6.17 -8.36 17.94
C TYR A 112 -6.15 -9.62 18.80
N HIS A 113 -5.00 -9.95 19.38
CA HIS A 113 -4.85 -11.05 20.33
C HIS A 113 -4.49 -10.51 21.72
N SER A 114 -4.70 -11.32 22.76
CA SER A 114 -4.31 -10.99 24.15
C SER A 114 -2.82 -10.69 24.31
N GLU A 115 -1.99 -11.25 23.43
CA GLU A 115 -0.53 -11.05 23.42
C GLU A 115 -0.07 -9.86 22.56
N GLY A 116 -1.01 -9.17 21.93
CA GLY A 116 -0.76 -7.98 21.14
C GLY A 116 -1.29 -8.06 19.71
N TRP A 117 -0.78 -7.15 18.90
CA TRP A 117 -1.19 -6.99 17.52
C TRP A 117 -0.34 -7.86 16.59
N ASN A 118 -0.99 -8.61 15.72
CA ASN A 118 -0.32 -9.45 14.72
C ASN A 118 -1.02 -9.30 13.36
N SER A 119 -0.22 -9.36 12.30
CA SER A 119 -0.67 -9.44 10.91
C SER A 119 0.19 -10.49 10.21
N GLU A 120 -0.47 -11.49 9.63
CA GLU A 120 0.18 -12.54 8.86
C GLU A 120 0.85 -11.95 7.62
N ALA A 121 0.19 -10.99 6.96
CA ALA A 121 0.68 -10.31 5.79
C ALA A 121 1.97 -9.52 6.09
N LEU A 122 2.02 -8.80 7.20
CA LEU A 122 3.24 -8.09 7.60
C LEU A 122 4.37 -9.07 7.95
N THR A 123 4.06 -10.14 8.68
CA THR A 123 5.03 -11.18 9.03
C THR A 123 5.58 -11.89 7.79
N ALA A 124 4.72 -12.22 6.83
CA ALA A 124 5.13 -12.79 5.55
C ALA A 124 6.00 -11.81 4.73
N LEU A 125 5.78 -10.51 4.85
CA LEU A 125 6.62 -9.49 4.22
C LEU A 125 8.00 -9.35 4.91
N GLU A 126 8.09 -9.54 6.23
CA GLU A 126 9.36 -9.61 6.96
C GLU A 126 10.23 -10.82 6.56
N MET A 127 9.59 -11.88 6.05
CA MET A 127 10.23 -13.10 5.54
C MET A 127 10.14 -13.20 4.02
N PHE A 128 9.92 -12.06 3.33
CA PHE A 128 9.74 -12.03 1.88
C PHE A 128 10.90 -12.71 1.15
N SER A 129 10.57 -13.45 0.08
CA SER A 129 11.56 -13.97 -0.85
C SER A 129 11.11 -13.82 -2.30
N VAL A 130 11.97 -13.23 -3.13
CA VAL A 130 11.70 -13.01 -4.56
C VAL A 130 11.48 -14.32 -5.32
N THR A 131 12.09 -15.43 -4.88
CA THR A 131 11.95 -16.72 -5.55
C THR A 131 10.55 -17.32 -5.35
N ALA A 132 9.94 -17.07 -4.19
CA ALA A 132 8.57 -17.48 -3.86
C ALA A 132 7.50 -16.53 -4.40
N ALA A 133 7.88 -15.29 -4.77
CA ALA A 133 6.96 -14.30 -5.30
C ALA A 133 6.45 -14.68 -6.70
N LYS A 134 5.17 -14.42 -6.94
CA LYS A 134 4.45 -14.69 -8.18
C LYS A 134 4.33 -13.41 -9.01
N CYS A 135 4.44 -13.56 -10.32
CA CYS A 135 4.11 -12.54 -11.30
C CYS A 135 3.11 -13.16 -12.27
N TYR A 136 2.02 -12.45 -12.56
CA TYR A 136 0.95 -12.99 -13.41
C TYR A 136 1.36 -13.03 -14.88
N ASP A 137 2.11 -12.03 -15.32
CA ASP A 137 2.67 -11.97 -16.66
C ASP A 137 4.11 -12.56 -16.65
N PRO A 138 4.41 -13.57 -17.48
CA PRO A 138 5.73 -14.20 -17.53
C PRO A 138 6.80 -13.30 -18.15
N ASN A 139 6.44 -12.41 -19.09
CA ASN A 139 7.37 -11.45 -19.69
C ASN A 139 7.79 -10.39 -18.65
N ASP A 140 6.84 -9.88 -17.87
CA ASP A 140 7.16 -8.99 -16.75
C ASP A 140 8.03 -9.69 -15.72
N ARG A 141 7.75 -10.97 -15.43
CA ARG A 141 8.57 -11.76 -14.53
C ARG A 141 10.01 -11.80 -15.01
N GLU A 142 10.23 -12.15 -16.27
CA GLU A 142 11.56 -12.27 -16.85
C GLU A 142 12.33 -10.94 -16.74
N ILE A 143 11.72 -9.84 -17.18
CA ILE A 143 12.35 -8.51 -17.13
C ILE A 143 12.66 -8.10 -15.67
N MET A 144 11.68 -8.19 -14.77
CA MET A 144 11.88 -7.83 -13.37
C MET A 144 12.94 -8.69 -12.72
N THR A 145 12.91 -10.02 -12.92
CA THR A 145 13.93 -10.91 -12.36
C THR A 145 15.31 -10.66 -12.93
N GLY A 146 15.44 -10.31 -14.21
CA GLY A 146 16.72 -9.92 -14.81
C GLY A 146 17.31 -8.66 -14.16
N ILE A 147 16.47 -7.66 -13.87
CA ILE A 147 16.93 -6.46 -13.14
C ILE A 147 17.31 -6.83 -11.70
N ILE A 148 16.49 -7.63 -11.00
CA ILE A 148 16.77 -8.07 -9.64
C ILE A 148 18.06 -8.89 -9.58
N ASP A 149 18.31 -9.75 -10.56
CA ASP A 149 19.55 -10.53 -10.68
C ASP A 149 20.77 -9.64 -10.84
N SER A 150 20.65 -8.56 -11.62
CA SER A 150 21.72 -7.58 -11.81
C SER A 150 22.04 -6.78 -10.53
N LEU A 151 21.04 -6.57 -9.68
CA LEU A 151 21.17 -5.85 -8.40
C LEU A 151 21.60 -6.78 -7.25
N GLY A 152 21.30 -8.07 -7.36
CA GLY A 152 21.45 -9.06 -6.31
C GLY A 152 20.11 -9.40 -5.64
N ARG A 153 19.71 -10.68 -5.70
CA ARG A 153 18.46 -11.17 -5.10
C ARG A 153 18.44 -10.99 -3.58
N CYS A 154 19.57 -11.21 -2.92
CA CYS A 154 19.69 -11.09 -1.47
C CYS A 154 19.49 -9.65 -1.02
N GLU A 155 20.01 -8.69 -1.78
CA GLU A 155 19.89 -7.26 -1.56
C GLU A 155 18.45 -6.80 -1.75
N PHE A 156 17.78 -7.28 -2.81
CA PHE A 156 16.35 -7.04 -3.04
C PHE A 156 15.49 -7.55 -1.87
N ASP A 157 15.64 -8.83 -1.50
CA ASP A 157 14.90 -9.44 -0.40
C ASP A 157 15.19 -8.68 0.91
N SER A 158 16.45 -8.41 1.21
CA SER A 158 16.86 -7.71 2.43
C SER A 158 16.21 -6.32 2.54
N MET A 159 16.05 -5.60 1.43
CA MET A 159 15.44 -4.27 1.43
C MET A 159 13.93 -4.33 1.67
N VAL A 160 13.21 -5.24 1.01
CA VAL A 160 11.76 -5.45 1.23
C VAL A 160 11.50 -5.89 2.67
N GLN A 161 12.27 -6.84 3.18
CA GLN A 161 12.17 -7.31 4.55
C GLN A 161 12.53 -6.22 5.56
N LYS A 162 13.55 -5.39 5.26
CA LYS A 162 13.93 -4.25 6.09
C LYS A 162 12.78 -3.26 6.21
N MET A 163 12.11 -2.92 5.11
CA MET A 163 10.90 -2.08 5.17
C MET A 163 9.89 -2.65 6.17
N ALA A 164 9.52 -3.92 6.01
CA ALA A 164 8.49 -4.55 6.83
C ALA A 164 8.83 -4.43 8.33
N ARG A 165 10.10 -4.68 8.69
CA ARG A 165 10.59 -4.48 10.07
C ARG A 165 10.50 -3.03 10.54
N CYS A 166 10.86 -2.06 9.70
CA CYS A 166 10.80 -0.64 10.03
C CYS A 166 9.36 -0.17 10.25
N MET A 167 8.42 -0.62 9.41
CA MET A 167 7.00 -0.34 9.57
C MET A 167 6.44 -0.97 10.85
N LYS A 168 6.77 -2.24 11.11
CA LYS A 168 6.35 -2.95 12.34
C LYS A 168 6.79 -2.20 13.59
N ARG A 169 8.06 -1.76 13.66
CA ARG A 169 8.59 -0.96 14.77
C ARG A 169 7.82 0.35 14.95
N THR A 170 7.60 1.09 13.85
CA THR A 170 6.88 2.36 13.88
C THR A 170 5.44 2.19 14.38
N MET A 171 4.77 1.10 14.00
CA MET A 171 3.41 0.78 14.46
C MET A 171 3.36 0.41 15.95
N CYS A 172 4.37 -0.31 16.46
CA CYS A 172 4.51 -0.61 17.88
C CYS A 172 4.81 0.64 18.72
N ASP A 173 5.66 1.53 18.22
CA ASP A 173 6.08 2.75 18.91
C ASP A 173 5.00 3.83 18.90
N GLY A 174 4.29 4.01 17.78
CA GLY A 174 3.21 4.99 17.64
C GLY A 174 2.05 4.73 18.61
N ARG A 175 1.83 3.48 19.05
CA ARG A 175 0.82 3.17 20.08
C ARG A 175 1.20 3.66 21.48
N ARG A 176 2.49 3.75 21.80
CA ARG A 176 2.97 4.28 23.09
C ARG A 176 2.85 5.80 23.18
N ARG A 177 2.69 6.48 22.04
CA ARG A 177 2.63 7.94 21.90
C ARG A 177 1.32 8.34 21.22
N HIS A 178 0.18 8.25 21.90
CA HIS A 178 -1.07 8.76 21.36
C HIS A 178 -1.01 10.28 21.15
N GLY A 179 -1.38 10.74 19.95
CA GLY A 179 -1.65 12.14 19.62
C GLY A 179 -0.91 12.65 18.38
N SER A 180 -1.66 13.04 17.35
CA SER A 180 -1.25 14.00 16.28
C SER A 180 -0.71 13.49 14.94
N GLY A 181 -0.66 12.18 14.65
CA GLY A 181 -0.32 11.66 13.32
C GLY A 181 -1.52 11.12 12.52
N LEU A 182 -1.52 11.28 11.20
CA LEU A 182 -2.51 10.70 10.26
C LEU A 182 -2.75 9.20 10.52
N LEU A 183 -1.68 8.45 10.79
CA LEU A 183 -1.67 7.03 11.20
C LEU A 183 -2.43 6.73 12.51
N GLY A 184 -2.44 7.66 13.45
CA GLY A 184 -3.19 7.52 14.71
C GLY A 184 -4.70 7.72 14.52
N ARG A 185 -5.09 8.55 13.55
CA ARG A 185 -6.49 8.94 13.30
C ARG A 185 -7.19 8.08 12.25
N ILE A 186 -6.44 7.52 11.29
CA ILE A 186 -6.96 6.44 10.42
C ILE A 186 -7.56 5.34 11.30
N ARG A 187 -6.91 5.00 12.43
CA ARG A 187 -7.34 3.97 13.39
C ARG A 187 -8.58 4.31 14.21
N SER A 188 -8.97 5.59 14.34
CA SER A 188 -10.10 6.01 15.20
C SER A 188 -11.41 6.24 14.45
N VAL A 189 -11.46 6.05 13.13
CA VAL A 189 -12.73 6.08 12.40
C VAL A 189 -13.39 4.72 12.62
N ASP A 190 -14.35 4.68 13.54
CA ASP A 190 -15.21 3.53 13.78
C ASP A 190 -16.02 3.22 12.51
N GLU A 191 -16.26 1.94 12.22
CA GLU A 191 -16.99 1.51 11.01
C GLU A 191 -18.41 2.14 10.91
N GLU A 192 -18.99 2.57 12.02
CA GLU A 192 -20.34 3.17 12.09
C GLU A 192 -20.40 4.66 11.74
N GLU A 193 -19.32 5.43 11.90
CA GLU A 193 -19.32 6.89 11.61
C GLU A 193 -19.11 7.17 10.11
N PHE A 194 -18.63 6.18 9.35
CA PHE A 194 -18.32 6.35 7.94
C PHE A 194 -19.56 6.34 7.03
N ASP A 195 -20.66 5.69 7.42
CA ASP A 195 -21.88 5.69 6.62
C ASP A 195 -22.67 7.00 6.74
N SER A 196 -22.46 7.81 7.80
CA SER A 196 -23.21 9.06 8.01
C SER A 196 -22.58 10.30 7.37
N VAL A 197 -21.25 10.31 7.15
CA VAL A 197 -20.52 11.49 6.63
C VAL A 197 -20.62 11.61 5.09
N VAL A 198 -21.20 10.63 4.40
CA VAL A 198 -21.15 10.52 2.94
C VAL A 198 -22.45 11.01 2.27
N ASP A 199 -23.48 11.33 3.04
CA ASP A 199 -24.83 11.59 2.52
C ASP A 199 -25.20 13.08 2.39
N GLU A 200 -24.36 14.05 2.83
CA GLU A 200 -24.82 15.46 2.94
C GLU A 200 -24.20 16.52 2.01
N GLU A 201 -23.32 16.19 1.06
CA GLU A 201 -22.87 17.19 0.06
C GLU A 201 -23.31 16.82 -1.37
N GLU A 202 -24.52 17.27 -1.69
CA GLU A 202 -25.03 17.47 -3.04
C GLU A 202 -24.22 18.60 -3.70
N PHE A 203 -23.25 18.24 -4.54
CA PHE A 203 -22.47 19.20 -5.35
C PHE A 203 -23.31 19.64 -6.55
N ASP A 204 -23.85 20.87 -6.50
CA ASP A 204 -24.25 21.69 -7.65
C ASP A 204 -23.04 22.09 -8.52
#